data_AF-A0A844YBX3-F1
#
_entry.id   AF-A0A844YBX3-F1
#
_cell.length_a   1.000
_cell.length_b   1.000
_cell.length_c   1.000
_cell.angle_alpha   90.00
_cell.angle_beta   90.00
_cell.angle_gamma   90.00
#
_symmetry.space_group_name_H-M   'P 1'
#
loop_
_entity.id
_entity.type
_entity.pdbx_description
1 polymer ?
#
loop_
_entity_poly.entity_id
_entity_poly.type
_entity_poly.pdbx_seq_one_letter_code
_entity_poly.pdbx_strand_id
1 'polypeptide(L)' 'MKKIAFASMAALGLTLAACDSPQENAMEDQAETMEDNRDAMVNDMEASGEITDEQADAMDDQTDAMEEQMEEQADNMDTP' A
#
# COMPACT_ATOMS: atom_id res chain seq x y z
N MET A 1 -20.75 -13.62 40.78
CA MET A 1 -20.06 -14.87 40.40
C MET A 1 -18.66 -14.54 39.92
N LYS A 2 -17.65 -15.16 40.52
CA LYS A 2 -16.25 -15.19 40.05
C LYS A 2 -16.21 -15.79 38.64
N LYS A 3 -15.70 -15.04 37.66
CA LYS A 3 -15.06 -15.56 36.43
C LYS A 3 -13.96 -14.57 36.08
N ILE A 4 -12.80 -14.75 36.70
CA ILE A 4 -11.58 -15.27 36.06
C ILE A 4 -11.05 -14.24 35.06
N ALA A 5 -10.04 -13.50 35.53
CA ALA A 5 -9.09 -12.81 34.69
C ALA A 5 -8.43 -13.84 33.76
N PHE A 6 -8.63 -13.68 32.44
CA PHE A 6 -7.76 -14.29 31.45
C PHE A 6 -6.58 -13.35 31.24
N ALA A 7 -5.59 -13.50 32.11
CA ALA A 7 -4.26 -12.96 31.91
C ALA A 7 -3.46 -13.96 31.08
N SER A 8 -3.39 -13.74 29.77
CA SER A 8 -2.36 -14.33 28.90
C SER A 8 -2.11 -13.43 27.67
N MET A 9 -1.53 -12.25 27.90
CA MET A 9 -0.77 -11.51 26.87
C MET A 9 0.49 -12.32 26.52
N ALA A 10 0.34 -13.41 25.78
CA ALA A 10 1.43 -14.34 25.46
C ALA A 10 1.40 -14.80 23.99
N ALA A 11 0.94 -13.94 23.08
CA ALA A 11 0.96 -14.21 21.63
C ALA A 11 1.40 -13.01 20.77
N LEU A 12 1.95 -11.94 21.36
CA LEU A 12 2.48 -10.79 20.58
C LEU A 12 4.00 -10.86 20.38
N GLY A 13 4.63 -12.00 20.69
CA GLY A 13 6.09 -12.16 20.61
C GLY A 13 6.61 -12.79 19.31
N LEU A 14 5.74 -13.13 18.36
CA LEU A 14 6.09 -13.85 17.13
C LEU A 14 5.57 -13.19 15.84
N THR A 15 4.86 -12.06 15.91
CA THR A 15 4.17 -11.45 14.76
C THR A 15 4.85 -10.20 14.20
N LEU A 16 5.99 -9.76 14.74
CA LEU A 16 6.74 -8.62 14.17
C LEU A 16 7.60 -8.99 12.94
N ALA A 17 7.78 -10.28 12.67
CA ALA A 17 8.30 -10.76 11.38
C ALA A 17 7.15 -11.14 10.41
N ALA A 18 5.92 -10.95 10.89
CA ALA A 18 4.60 -11.11 10.29
C ALA A 18 4.03 -9.91 9.51
N CYS A 19 4.82 -8.84 9.34
CA CYS A 19 4.44 -7.60 8.66
C CYS A 19 5.67 -7.02 7.93
N ASP A 20 6.58 -7.91 7.51
CA ASP A 20 7.81 -7.57 6.79
C ASP A 20 8.22 -8.81 5.99
N SER A 21 7.23 -9.47 5.37
CA SER A 21 7.52 -10.67 4.59
C SER A 21 8.21 -10.26 3.29
N PRO A 22 9.13 -11.07 2.73
CA PRO A 22 9.73 -10.77 1.42
C PRO A 22 8.71 -10.67 0.28
N GLN A 23 7.46 -11.09 0.52
CA GLN A 23 6.40 -11.11 -0.46
C GLN A 23 5.53 -9.86 -0.40
N GLU A 24 5.22 -9.38 0.80
CA GLU A 24 4.63 -8.05 1.08
C GLU A 24 5.55 -6.95 0.54
N ASN A 25 6.81 -6.91 0.96
CA ASN A 25 7.80 -5.93 0.48
C ASN A 25 7.93 -5.93 -1.05
N ALA A 26 7.94 -7.11 -1.68
CA ALA A 26 8.08 -7.20 -3.14
C ALA A 26 6.83 -6.69 -3.87
N MET A 27 5.66 -6.72 -3.22
CA MET A 27 4.41 -6.22 -3.76
C MET A 27 4.29 -4.70 -3.55
N GLU A 28 4.71 -4.21 -2.39
CA GLU A 28 4.88 -2.77 -2.10
C GLU A 28 5.91 -2.12 -3.04
N ASP A 29 7.12 -2.70 -3.16
CA ASP A 29 8.15 -2.23 -4.10
C ASP A 29 7.62 -2.16 -5.55
N GLN A 30 6.75 -3.11 -5.92
CA GLN A 30 6.12 -3.14 -7.24
C GLN A 30 5.04 -2.04 -7.38
N ALA A 31 4.29 -1.76 -6.32
CA ALA A 31 3.29 -0.71 -6.27
C ALA A 31 3.96 0.66 -6.38
N GLU A 32 4.96 0.95 -5.54
CA GLU A 32 5.75 2.19 -5.59
C GLU A 32 6.38 2.38 -6.98
N THR A 33 7.03 1.35 -7.53
CA THR A 33 7.62 1.46 -8.87
C THR A 33 6.55 1.75 -9.95
N MET A 34 5.32 1.27 -9.77
CA MET A 34 4.24 1.53 -10.71
C MET A 34 3.72 2.96 -10.60
N GLU A 35 3.57 3.46 -9.38
CA GLU A 35 3.19 4.84 -9.05
C GLU A 35 4.22 5.82 -9.63
N ASP A 36 5.50 5.69 -9.27
CA ASP A 36 6.62 6.47 -9.80
C ASP A 36 6.62 6.58 -11.34
N ASN A 37 6.40 5.45 -12.03
CA ASN A 37 6.39 5.42 -13.49
C ASN A 37 5.17 6.12 -14.09
N ARG A 38 4.00 6.00 -13.44
CA ARG A 38 2.77 6.66 -13.88
C ARG A 38 2.85 8.15 -13.63
N ASP A 39 3.34 8.58 -12.48
CA ASP A 39 3.52 9.99 -12.14
C ASP A 39 4.51 10.67 -13.07
N ALA A 40 5.64 10.01 -13.37
CA ALA A 40 6.59 10.54 -14.34
C ALA A 40 5.95 10.72 -15.74
N MET A 41 5.07 9.79 -16.13
CA MET A 41 4.35 9.88 -17.40
C MET A 41 3.30 11.00 -17.38
N VAL A 42 2.52 11.14 -16.30
CA VAL A 42 1.50 12.19 -16.13
C VAL A 42 2.15 13.57 -16.14
N ASN A 43 3.24 13.75 -15.39
CA ASN A 43 4.01 14.99 -15.39
C ASN A 43 4.56 15.36 -16.77
N ASP A 44 5.04 14.39 -17.56
CA ASP A 44 5.51 14.66 -18.93
C ASP A 44 4.35 15.04 -19.87
N MET A 45 3.18 14.41 -19.72
CA MET A 45 1.97 14.76 -20.47
C MET A 45 1.44 16.15 -20.10
N GLU A 46 1.47 16.53 -18.82
CA GLU A 46 1.10 17.86 -18.35
C GLU A 46 2.09 18.91 -18.88
N ALA A 47 3.40 18.66 -18.74
CA ALA A 47 4.45 19.57 -19.20
C ALA A 47 4.46 19.76 -20.74
N SER A 48 4.08 18.74 -21.49
CA SER A 48 3.91 18.80 -22.95
C SER A 48 2.57 19.40 -23.39
N GLY A 49 1.65 19.62 -22.44
CA GLY A 49 0.31 20.17 -22.68
C GLY A 49 -0.66 19.21 -23.36
N GLU A 50 -0.39 17.89 -23.30
CA GLU A 50 -1.31 16.85 -23.79
C GLU A 50 -2.52 16.69 -22.86
N ILE A 51 -2.35 16.96 -21.58
CA ILE A 51 -3.40 16.98 -20.55
C ILE A 51 -3.38 18.30 -19.78
N THR A 52 -4.52 18.69 -19.21
CA THR A 52 -4.61 19.83 -18.29
C THR A 52 -4.25 19.43 -16.87
N ASP A 53 -3.92 20.39 -16.01
CA ASP A 53 -3.67 20.20 -14.58
C ASP A 53 -4.79 19.37 -13.93
N GLU A 54 -6.07 19.70 -14.16
CA GLU A 54 -7.21 18.94 -13.59
C GLU A 54 -7.37 17.51 -14.15
N GLN A 55 -6.74 17.20 -15.28
CA GLN A 55 -6.67 15.84 -15.80
C GLN A 55 -5.48 15.08 -15.20
N ALA A 56 -4.36 15.76 -14.96
CA ALA A 56 -3.23 15.21 -14.23
C ALA A 56 -3.65 14.85 -12.79
N ASP A 57 -4.27 15.78 -12.07
CA ASP A 57 -4.81 15.56 -10.71
C ASP A 57 -5.73 14.32 -10.66
N ALA A 58 -6.64 14.18 -11.63
CA ALA A 58 -7.56 13.04 -11.67
C ALA A 58 -6.88 11.71 -12.05
N MET A 59 -5.71 11.75 -12.70
CA MET A 59 -4.91 10.58 -13.02
C MET A 59 -4.03 10.17 -11.83
N ASP A 60 -3.50 11.14 -11.09
CA ASP A 60 -2.76 10.95 -9.84
C ASP A 60 -3.68 10.37 -8.76
N ASP A 61 -4.87 10.93 -8.55
CA ASP A 61 -5.90 10.37 -7.64
C ASP A 61 -6.23 8.89 -7.96
N GLN A 62 -6.16 8.50 -9.24
CA GLN A 62 -6.37 7.11 -9.67
C GLN A 62 -5.13 6.23 -9.50
N THR A 63 -3.93 6.82 -9.52
CA THR A 63 -2.67 6.14 -9.21
C THR A 63 -2.63 5.83 -7.72
N ASP A 64 -2.83 6.83 -6.87
CA ASP A 64 -2.87 6.69 -5.41
C ASP A 64 -3.90 5.64 -4.96
N ALA A 65 -5.13 5.71 -5.48
CA ALA A 65 -6.17 4.74 -5.14
C ALA A 65 -5.84 3.30 -5.59
N MET A 66 -4.96 3.14 -6.58
CA MET A 66 -4.48 1.83 -7.04
C MET A 66 -3.34 1.34 -6.16
N GLU A 67 -2.42 2.22 -5.77
CA GLU A 67 -1.36 1.94 -4.80
C GLU A 67 -1.96 1.50 -3.46
N GLU A 68 -2.87 2.28 -2.88
CA GLU A 68 -3.55 1.94 -1.62
C GLU A 68 -4.22 0.55 -1.68
N GLN A 69 -4.83 0.20 -2.83
CA GLN A 69 -5.43 -1.13 -3.01
C GLN A 69 -4.39 -2.26 -3.11
N MET A 70 -3.20 -1.99 -3.63
CA MET A 70 -2.11 -2.95 -3.70
C MET A 70 -1.43 -3.12 -2.35
N GLU A 71 -1.20 -2.04 -1.61
CA GLU A 71 -0.72 -2.06 -0.23
C GLU A 71 -1.69 -2.83 0.68
N GLU A 72 -3.00 -2.52 0.63
CA GLU A 72 -3.99 -3.25 1.45
C GLU A 72 -4.03 -4.75 1.09
N GLN A 73 -3.78 -5.10 -0.18
CA GLN A 73 -3.63 -6.50 -0.58
C GLN A 73 -2.36 -7.13 -0.02
N ALA A 74 -1.22 -6.42 -0.06
CA ALA A 74 0.06 -6.86 0.49
C ALA A 74 -0.05 -7.10 2.00
N ASP A 75 -0.66 -6.17 2.75
CA ASP A 75 -0.97 -6.28 4.18
C ASP A 75 -1.81 -7.53 4.49
N ASN A 76 -2.81 -7.81 3.65
CA ASN A 76 -3.68 -8.97 3.82
C ASN A 76 -2.97 -10.31 3.49
N MET A 77 -1.80 -10.30 2.84
CA MET A 77 -1.01 -11.51 2.61
C MET A 77 -0.28 -11.99 3.86
N ASP A 78 -0.02 -11.11 4.83
CA ASP A 78 0.69 -11.44 6.07
C ASP A 78 -0.27 -11.74 7.26
N THR A 79 -1.58 -11.61 7.04
CA THR A 79 -2.63 -11.98 8.01
C THR A 79 -3.33 -13.31 7.64
N PRO A 80 -3.02 -14.44 8.33
CA PRO A 80 -3.73 -15.72 8.15
C PRO A 80 -5.11 -15.79 8.84
#